data_AF-A0A3E1EAP3-F1
#
_entry.id   AF-A0A3E1EAP3-F1
#
_cell.length_a   1.000
_cell.length_b   1.000
_cell.length_c   1.000
_cell.angle_alpha   90.00
_cell.angle_beta   90.00
_cell.angle_gamma   90.00
#
_symmetry.space_group_name_H-M   'P 1'
#
loop_
_entity.id
_entity.type
_entity.pdbx_description
1 polymer ?
#
loop_
_entity_poly.entity_id
_entity_poly.type
_entity_poly.pdbx_seq_one_letter_code
_entity_poly.pdbx_strand_id
1 'polypeptide(L)'
;MLWVFAFAGSIAAMAAVQPMLLRFVLPALLAILLAWALLSSLNSPARQLARLLQDRNFEEAFDLARRNQLLPTLREFLHGELPLPAPGLRRGLGEAFEELCALHGATHDTGNVYIDPALRQDFQTAADNAMDSFWDLARNLAVVAQQQAGFGEDHPKIRRIVKLVESLQFAATEARRELAELTLGASEPDWQQAREALAELNLRREALRQREPLSGFPH
;
A
#
# COMPACT_ATOMS: atom_id res chain seq x y z
N MET A 1 -0.30 -75.25 12.52
CA MET A 1 0.07 -74.82 11.15
C MET A 1 -1.06 -74.12 10.37
N LEU A 2 -2.08 -73.55 11.03
CA LEU A 2 -3.21 -72.87 10.34
C LEU A 2 -3.24 -71.34 10.55
N TRP A 3 -2.35 -70.77 11.36
CA TRP A 3 -2.34 -69.34 11.71
C TRP A 3 -1.47 -68.46 10.80
N VAL A 4 -0.59 -69.06 9.97
CA VAL A 4 0.36 -68.31 9.13
C VAL A 4 -0.30 -67.77 7.84
N PHE A 5 -1.39 -68.39 7.38
CA PHE A 5 -2.07 -67.94 6.15
C PHE A 5 -3.03 -66.76 6.36
N ALA A 6 -3.47 -66.49 7.59
CA ALA A 6 -4.36 -65.36 7.86
C ALA A 6 -3.63 -63.99 7.84
N PHE A 7 -2.33 -63.97 8.14
CA PHE A 7 -1.57 -62.70 8.22
C PHE A 7 -1.02 -62.24 6.86
N ALA A 8 -0.69 -63.17 5.96
CA ALA A 8 -0.21 -62.84 4.61
C ALA A 8 -1.29 -62.22 3.71
N GLY A 9 -2.56 -62.54 3.93
CA GLY A 9 -3.69 -61.95 3.20
C GLY A 9 -3.91 -60.46 3.49
N SER A 10 -3.71 -60.02 4.74
CA SER A 10 -3.91 -58.61 5.13
C SER A 10 -2.85 -57.65 4.56
N ILE A 11 -1.60 -58.10 4.43
CA ILE A 11 -0.51 -57.25 3.89
C ILE A 11 -0.65 -57.07 2.37
N ALA A 12 -1.04 -58.13 1.65
CA ALA A 12 -1.31 -58.05 0.21
C ALA A 12 -2.53 -57.18 -0.12
N ALA A 13 -3.57 -57.19 0.73
CA ALA A 13 -4.72 -56.31 0.59
C ALA A 13 -4.37 -54.83 0.85
N MET A 14 -3.50 -54.52 1.83
CA MET A 14 -3.05 -53.14 2.08
C MET A 14 -2.17 -52.58 0.95
N ALA A 15 -1.34 -53.41 0.30
CA ALA A 15 -0.47 -52.98 -0.80
C ALA A 15 -1.25 -52.67 -2.10
N ALA A 16 -2.38 -53.34 -2.36
CA ALA A 16 -3.22 -53.08 -3.53
C ALA A 16 -4.16 -51.87 -3.35
N VAL A 17 -4.49 -51.50 -2.11
CA VAL A 17 -5.36 -50.35 -1.80
C VAL A 17 -4.61 -49.02 -1.88
N GLN A 18 -3.29 -49.01 -1.65
CA GLN A 18 -2.45 -47.80 -1.76
C GLN A 18 -2.46 -47.11 -3.13
N PRO A 19 -2.25 -47.81 -4.28
CA PRO A 19 -2.25 -47.14 -5.58
C PRO A 19 -3.66 -46.67 -5.99
N MET A 20 -4.72 -47.34 -5.56
CA MET A 20 -6.10 -46.90 -5.79
C MET A 20 -6.42 -45.63 -4.98
N LEU A 21 -6.08 -45.59 -3.69
CA LEU A 21 -6.24 -44.39 -2.86
C LEU A 21 -5.43 -43.23 -3.42
N LEU A 22 -4.17 -43.43 -3.83
CA LEU A 22 -3.36 -42.35 -4.41
C LEU A 22 -3.97 -41.78 -5.69
N ARG A 23 -4.58 -42.63 -6.52
CA ARG A 23 -5.16 -42.24 -7.82
C ARG A 23 -6.46 -41.43 -7.70
N PHE A 24 -7.18 -41.54 -6.58
CA PHE A 24 -8.41 -40.79 -6.34
C PHE A 24 -8.24 -39.64 -5.32
N VAL A 25 -7.40 -39.82 -4.31
CA VAL A 25 -7.16 -38.81 -3.26
C VAL A 25 -6.35 -37.64 -3.78
N LEU A 26 -5.32 -37.89 -4.61
CA LEU A 26 -4.50 -36.83 -5.18
C LEU A 26 -5.29 -35.86 -6.07
N PRO A 27 -6.09 -36.30 -7.06
CA PRO A 27 -6.89 -35.37 -7.86
C PRO A 27 -8.01 -34.71 -7.07
N ALA A 28 -8.59 -35.37 -6.05
CA ALA A 28 -9.58 -34.75 -5.18
C ALA A 28 -8.96 -33.61 -4.34
N LEU A 29 -7.77 -33.81 -3.78
CA LEU A 29 -7.01 -32.76 -3.08
C LEU A 29 -6.65 -31.60 -4.02
N LEU A 30 -6.23 -31.91 -5.25
CA LEU A 30 -5.88 -30.90 -6.25
C LEU A 30 -7.11 -30.09 -6.69
N ALA A 31 -8.27 -30.73 -6.83
CA ALA A 31 -9.54 -30.07 -7.10
C ALA A 31 -10.01 -29.19 -5.94
N ILE A 32 -9.83 -29.65 -4.68
CA ILE A 32 -10.13 -28.84 -3.49
C ILE A 32 -9.19 -27.63 -3.41
N LEU A 33 -7.89 -27.80 -3.67
CA LEU A 33 -6.92 -26.70 -3.71
C LEU A 33 -7.23 -25.71 -4.83
N LEU A 34 -7.63 -26.19 -6.02
CA LEU A 34 -8.07 -25.35 -7.14
C LEU A 34 -9.36 -24.59 -6.80
N ALA A 35 -10.35 -25.26 -6.23
CA ALA A 35 -11.60 -24.64 -5.80
C ALA A 35 -11.34 -23.60 -4.70
N TRP A 36 -10.44 -23.89 -3.76
CA TRP A 36 -10.03 -22.96 -2.72
C TRP A 36 -9.26 -21.76 -3.29
N ALA A 37 -8.35 -21.98 -4.25
CA ALA A 37 -7.64 -20.92 -4.96
C ALA A 37 -8.59 -20.03 -5.80
N LEU A 38 -9.62 -20.63 -6.41
CA LEU A 38 -10.66 -19.91 -7.13
C LEU A 38 -11.53 -19.08 -6.18
N LEU A 39 -11.97 -19.66 -5.05
CA LEU A 39 -12.74 -18.96 -4.02
C LEU A 39 -11.94 -17.84 -3.38
N SER A 40 -10.66 -18.06 -3.08
CA SER A 40 -9.80 -17.02 -2.51
C SER A 40 -9.55 -15.90 -3.52
N SER A 41 -9.47 -16.19 -4.82
CA SER A 41 -9.42 -15.15 -5.87
C SER A 41 -10.72 -14.33 -5.95
N LEU A 42 -11.87 -14.96 -5.71
CA LEU A 42 -13.19 -14.29 -5.71
C LEU A 42 -13.34 -13.31 -4.54
N ASN A 43 -12.73 -13.62 -3.40
CA ASN A 43 -12.65 -12.75 -2.23
C ASN A 43 -11.39 -11.88 -2.19
N SER A 44 -10.70 -11.70 -3.32
CA SER A 44 -9.49 -10.89 -3.34
C SER A 44 -9.78 -9.45 -2.90
N PRO A 45 -8.95 -8.87 -2.02
CA PRO A 45 -9.16 -7.52 -1.50
C PRO A 45 -9.11 -6.48 -2.63
N ALA A 46 -8.40 -6.75 -3.73
CA ALA A 46 -8.42 -5.90 -4.92
C ALA A 46 -9.81 -5.79 -5.58
N ARG A 47 -10.60 -6.87 -5.61
CA ARG A 47 -11.99 -6.82 -6.13
C ARG A 47 -12.93 -6.11 -5.17
N GLN A 48 -12.74 -6.30 -3.86
CA GLN A 48 -13.49 -5.56 -2.85
C GLN A 48 -13.18 -4.06 -2.94
N LEU A 49 -11.91 -3.70 -3.11
CA LEU A 49 -11.47 -2.33 -3.35
C LEU A 49 -12.15 -1.75 -4.60
N ALA A 50 -12.07 -2.44 -5.74
CA ALA A 50 -12.71 -1.99 -6.98
C ALA A 50 -14.23 -1.77 -6.81
N ARG A 51 -14.92 -2.64 -6.06
CA ARG A 51 -16.33 -2.47 -5.73
C ARG A 51 -16.57 -1.23 -4.86
N LEU A 52 -15.80 -1.05 -3.79
CA LEU A 52 -15.93 0.11 -2.90
C LEU A 52 -15.67 1.43 -3.64
N LEU A 53 -14.70 1.44 -4.55
CA LEU A 53 -14.42 2.58 -5.42
C LEU A 53 -15.60 2.86 -6.38
N GLN A 54 -16.17 1.81 -6.98
CA GLN A 54 -17.34 1.91 -7.84
C GLN A 54 -18.59 2.40 -7.10
N ASP A 55 -18.79 1.90 -5.88
CA ASP A 55 -19.87 2.28 -4.96
C ASP A 55 -19.62 3.64 -4.30
N ARG A 56 -18.51 4.33 -4.67
CA ARG A 56 -18.14 5.65 -4.17
C ARG A 56 -17.92 5.69 -2.65
N ASN A 57 -17.73 4.53 -2.02
CA ASN A 57 -17.39 4.42 -0.60
C ASN A 57 -15.87 4.57 -0.42
N PHE A 58 -15.39 5.80 -0.58
CA PHE A 58 -13.95 6.06 -0.54
C PHE A 58 -13.34 5.85 0.85
N GLU A 59 -14.10 6.07 1.93
CA GLU A 59 -13.59 5.84 3.28
C GLU A 59 -13.17 4.38 3.46
N GLU A 60 -14.07 3.44 3.17
CA GLU A 60 -13.76 2.02 3.26
C GLU A 60 -12.77 1.57 2.18
N ALA A 61 -12.79 2.17 0.98
CA ALA A 61 -11.84 1.84 -0.08
C ALA A 61 -10.40 2.17 0.33
N PHE A 62 -10.16 3.38 0.84
CA PHE A 62 -8.83 3.78 1.29
C PHE A 62 -8.37 2.95 2.50
N ASP A 63 -9.27 2.65 3.45
CA ASP A 63 -8.95 1.78 4.59
C ASP A 63 -8.62 0.34 4.16
N LEU A 64 -9.37 -0.21 3.21
CA LEU A 64 -9.14 -1.56 2.71
C LEU A 64 -7.85 -1.65 1.90
N ALA A 65 -7.57 -0.64 1.08
CA ALA A 65 -6.33 -0.54 0.33
C ALA A 65 -5.11 -0.38 1.25
N ARG A 66 -5.25 0.40 2.32
CA ARG A 66 -4.24 0.56 3.38
C ARG A 66 -3.94 -0.76 4.08
N ARG A 67 -4.97 -1.49 4.53
CA ARG A 67 -4.81 -2.78 5.24
C ARG A 67 -4.18 -3.88 4.39
N ASN A 68 -4.39 -3.85 3.08
CA ASN A 68 -3.95 -4.90 2.16
C ASN A 68 -2.77 -4.47 1.27
N GLN A 69 -2.15 -3.31 1.54
CA GLN A 69 -1.02 -2.78 0.77
C GLN A 69 -1.27 -2.76 -0.75
N LEU A 70 -2.50 -2.41 -1.17
CA LEU A 70 -2.93 -2.42 -2.57
C LEU A 70 -2.47 -1.15 -3.33
N LEU A 71 -1.18 -0.81 -3.21
CA LEU A 71 -0.58 0.38 -3.82
C LEU A 71 -0.79 0.46 -5.35
N PRO A 72 -0.69 -0.64 -6.14
CA PRO A 72 -0.90 -0.57 -7.58
C PRO A 72 -2.34 -0.18 -7.97
N THR A 73 -3.34 -0.73 -7.27
CA THR A 73 -4.75 -0.43 -7.55
C THR A 73 -5.11 0.99 -7.11
N LEU A 74 -4.53 1.48 -6.01
CA LEU A 74 -4.65 2.88 -5.59
C LEU A 74 -4.00 3.85 -6.56
N ARG A 75 -2.85 3.49 -7.13
CA ARG A 75 -2.18 4.26 -8.17
C ARG A 75 -3.13 4.51 -9.35
N GLU A 76 -3.69 3.44 -9.89
CA GLU A 76 -4.65 3.51 -11.00
C GLU A 76 -5.84 4.41 -10.64
N PHE A 77 -6.36 4.27 -9.42
CA PHE A 77 -7.48 5.07 -8.94
C PHE A 77 -7.14 6.56 -8.79
N LEU A 78 -6.01 6.90 -8.19
CA LEU A 78 -5.51 8.28 -8.03
C LEU A 78 -5.35 8.97 -9.39
N HIS A 79 -4.77 8.26 -10.36
CA HIS A 79 -4.53 8.82 -11.69
C HIS A 79 -5.80 8.89 -12.55
N GLY A 80 -6.70 7.91 -12.44
CA GLY A 80 -7.86 7.78 -13.34
C GLY A 80 -9.15 8.35 -12.77
N GLU A 81 -9.55 7.93 -11.58
CA GLU A 81 -10.96 7.95 -11.18
C GLU A 81 -11.25 8.71 -9.88
N LEU A 82 -10.22 9.11 -9.12
CA LEU A 82 -10.41 9.89 -7.91
C LEU A 82 -11.14 11.20 -8.22
N PRO A 83 -12.34 11.44 -7.67
CA PRO A 83 -13.01 12.72 -7.84
C PRO A 83 -12.23 13.76 -7.01
N LEU A 84 -11.88 14.87 -7.66
CA LEU A 84 -11.12 15.94 -7.03
C LEU A 84 -11.89 17.25 -7.18
N PRO A 85 -11.85 18.14 -6.17
CA PRO A 85 -12.56 19.41 -6.23
C PRO A 85 -11.97 20.35 -7.28
N ALA A 86 -10.71 20.16 -7.65
CA ALA A 86 -10.01 20.90 -8.70
C ALA A 86 -9.18 19.95 -9.57
N PRO A 87 -9.26 20.03 -10.91
CA PRO A 87 -8.55 19.12 -11.80
C PRO A 87 -7.02 19.27 -11.72
N GLY A 88 -6.50 20.48 -11.47
CA GLY A 88 -5.06 20.72 -11.27
C GLY A 88 -4.43 19.95 -10.10
N LEU A 89 -5.21 19.52 -9.09
CA LEU A 89 -4.71 18.72 -7.96
C LEU A 89 -4.26 17.32 -8.37
N ARG A 90 -4.83 16.77 -9.44
CA ARG A 90 -4.61 15.37 -9.83
C ARG A 90 -3.13 15.08 -10.08
N ARG A 91 -2.48 15.96 -10.82
CA ARG A 91 -1.07 15.80 -11.18
C ARG A 91 -0.18 15.84 -9.94
N GLY A 92 -0.33 16.87 -9.11
CA GLY A 92 0.47 17.00 -7.89
C GLY A 92 0.26 15.82 -6.92
N LEU A 93 -0.99 15.36 -6.75
CA LEU A 93 -1.27 14.20 -5.92
C LEU A 93 -0.64 12.92 -6.47
N GLY A 94 -0.72 12.70 -7.78
CA GLY A 94 -0.08 11.55 -8.43
C GLY A 94 1.44 11.58 -8.26
N GLU A 95 2.09 12.72 -8.54
CA GLU A 95 3.55 12.85 -8.40
C GLU A 95 4.01 12.68 -6.94
N ALA A 96 3.30 13.28 -5.98
CA ALA A 96 3.61 13.10 -4.56
C ALA A 96 3.45 11.64 -4.11
N PHE A 97 2.41 10.96 -4.60
CA PHE A 97 2.19 9.54 -4.31
C PHE A 97 3.31 8.66 -4.87
N GLU A 98 3.73 8.87 -6.12
CA GLU A 98 4.81 8.11 -6.73
C GLU A 98 6.12 8.24 -5.94
N GLU A 99 6.49 9.47 -5.53
CA GLU A 99 7.71 9.69 -4.76
C GLU A 99 7.63 9.07 -3.36
N LEU A 100 6.47 9.13 -2.70
CA LEU A 100 6.26 8.44 -1.42
C LEU A 100 6.34 6.91 -1.57
N CYS A 101 5.80 6.34 -2.65
CA CYS A 101 5.91 4.92 -2.95
C CYS A 101 7.35 4.51 -3.24
N ALA A 102 8.08 5.32 -3.99
CA ALA A 102 9.48 5.08 -4.30
C ALA A 102 10.34 5.14 -3.02
N LEU A 103 10.10 6.12 -2.15
CA LEU A 103 10.76 6.22 -0.85
C LEU A 103 10.42 5.02 0.04
N HIS A 104 9.15 4.67 0.18
CA HIS A 104 8.72 3.50 0.96
C HIS A 104 9.31 2.19 0.43
N GLY A 105 9.39 2.02 -0.88
CA GLY A 105 10.06 0.86 -1.50
C GLY A 105 11.55 0.83 -1.19
N ALA A 106 12.23 1.97 -1.29
CA ALA A 106 13.67 2.07 -1.03
C ALA A 106 14.04 1.80 0.43
N THR A 107 13.17 2.14 1.39
CA THR A 107 13.39 1.86 2.82
C THR A 107 13.18 0.39 3.19
N HIS A 108 12.38 -0.34 2.40
CA HIS A 108 12.15 -1.78 2.57
C HIS A 108 13.21 -2.67 1.90
N ASP A 109 14.14 -2.09 1.12
CA ASP A 109 15.24 -2.83 0.54
C ASP A 109 16.28 -3.20 1.62
N THR A 110 16.10 -4.39 2.18
CA THR A 110 17.02 -4.98 3.16
C THR A 110 18.33 -5.47 2.55
N GLY A 111 18.43 -5.51 1.21
CA GLY A 111 19.63 -5.91 0.49
C GLY A 111 20.76 -4.89 0.59
N ASN A 112 20.46 -3.66 1.00
CA ASN A 112 21.48 -2.64 1.18
C ASN A 112 22.18 -2.79 2.55
N VAL A 113 23.47 -3.12 2.57
CA VAL A 113 24.23 -3.31 3.82
C VAL A 113 24.83 -1.99 4.34
N TYR A 114 24.79 -0.92 3.54
CA TYR A 114 25.48 0.34 3.82
C TYR A 114 24.64 1.32 4.64
N ILE A 115 23.31 1.18 4.67
CA ILE A 115 22.46 2.00 5.52
C ILE A 115 22.40 1.40 6.93
N ASP A 116 22.66 2.24 7.94
CA ASP A 116 22.46 1.88 9.34
C ASP A 116 21.01 1.38 9.58
N PRO A 117 20.80 0.22 10.25
CA PRO A 117 19.47 -0.33 10.46
C PRO A 117 18.52 0.59 11.21
N ALA A 118 19.02 1.38 12.17
CA ALA A 118 18.18 2.31 12.92
C ALA A 118 17.74 3.47 12.03
N LEU A 119 18.65 4.02 11.21
CA LEU A 119 18.26 5.07 10.26
C LEU A 119 17.29 4.56 9.18
N ARG A 120 17.48 3.33 8.69
CA ARG A 120 16.52 2.70 7.79
C ARG A 120 15.13 2.62 8.42
N GLN A 121 15.05 2.19 9.68
CA GLN A 121 13.80 2.12 10.42
C GLN A 121 13.17 3.51 10.60
N ASP A 122 13.97 4.54 10.83
CA ASP A 122 13.49 5.92 10.93
C ASP A 122 12.89 6.40 9.60
N PHE A 123 13.58 6.18 8.47
CA PHE A 123 13.04 6.50 7.14
C PHE A 123 11.80 5.69 6.80
N GLN A 124 11.76 4.41 7.14
CA GLN A 124 10.59 3.56 6.97
C GLN A 124 9.40 4.12 7.76
N THR A 125 9.61 4.43 9.03
CA THR A 125 8.60 5.01 9.91
C THR A 125 8.11 6.37 9.38
N ALA A 126 9.02 7.22 8.89
CA ALA A 126 8.65 8.52 8.32
C ALA A 126 7.88 8.37 7.00
N ALA A 127 8.30 7.44 6.12
CA ALA A 127 7.61 7.15 4.87
C ALA A 127 6.20 6.60 5.10
N ASP A 128 6.05 5.65 6.03
CA ASP A 128 4.74 5.07 6.40
C ASP A 128 3.80 6.14 6.95
N ASN A 129 4.30 6.98 7.84
CA ASN A 129 3.54 8.08 8.43
C ASN A 129 3.17 9.17 7.41
N ALA A 130 4.07 9.48 6.48
CA ALA A 130 3.82 10.43 5.39
C ALA A 130 2.75 9.88 4.43
N MET A 131 2.84 8.59 4.10
CA MET A 131 1.87 7.87 3.29
C MET A 131 0.49 7.87 3.94
N ASP A 132 0.40 7.59 5.25
CA ASP A 132 -0.86 7.66 6.01
C ASP A 132 -1.49 9.06 5.96
N SER A 133 -0.68 10.10 6.13
CA SER A 133 -1.17 11.49 6.09
C SER A 133 -1.62 11.92 4.69
N PHE A 134 -0.94 11.41 3.66
CA PHE A 134 -1.34 11.57 2.27
C PHE A 134 -2.69 10.88 1.99
N TRP A 135 -2.91 9.69 2.57
CA TRP A 135 -4.18 8.98 2.43
C TRP A 135 -5.34 9.70 3.04
N ASP A 136 -5.19 10.20 4.27
CA ASP A 136 -6.22 11.00 4.90
C ASP A 136 -6.55 12.26 4.07
N LEU A 137 -5.54 12.90 3.47
CA LEU A 137 -5.75 14.03 2.56
C LEU A 137 -6.54 13.64 1.31
N ALA A 138 -6.11 12.58 0.60
CA ALA A 138 -6.74 12.14 -0.63
C ALA A 138 -8.21 11.73 -0.41
N ARG A 139 -8.48 11.01 0.70
CA ARG A 139 -9.84 10.67 1.14
C ARG A 139 -10.69 11.92 1.37
N ASN A 140 -10.17 12.87 2.14
CA ASN A 140 -10.90 14.12 2.46
C ASN A 140 -11.21 14.93 1.20
N LEU A 141 -10.29 15.00 0.24
CA LEU A 141 -10.52 15.66 -1.04
C LEU A 141 -11.60 14.96 -1.87
N ALA A 142 -11.61 13.63 -1.88
CA ALA A 142 -12.60 12.84 -2.60
C ALA A 142 -14.01 13.04 -2.02
N VAL A 143 -14.14 13.03 -0.69
CA VAL A 143 -15.41 13.30 0.00
C VAL A 143 -15.92 14.71 -0.32
N VAL A 144 -15.05 15.72 -0.27
CA VAL A 144 -15.42 17.10 -0.61
C VAL A 144 -15.85 17.23 -2.08
N ALA A 145 -15.16 16.56 -3.00
CA ALA A 145 -15.55 16.54 -4.40
C ALA A 145 -16.93 15.88 -4.62
N GLN A 146 -17.22 14.79 -3.88
CA GLN A 146 -18.53 14.12 -3.94
C GLN A 146 -19.68 14.98 -3.43
N GLN A 147 -19.43 15.79 -2.40
CA GLN A 147 -20.42 16.73 -1.86
C GLN A 147 -20.76 17.86 -2.84
N GLN A 148 -20.19 17.86 -4.06
CA GLN A 148 -20.37 18.87 -5.10
C GLN A 148 -20.03 20.29 -4.64
N ALA A 149 -19.26 20.42 -3.55
CA ALA A 149 -18.60 21.65 -3.17
C ALA A 149 -17.43 21.89 -4.15
N GLY A 150 -17.79 22.28 -5.37
CA GLY A 150 -16.83 22.60 -6.43
C GLY A 150 -16.09 23.88 -6.06
N PHE A 151 -14.81 23.74 -5.73
CA PHE A 151 -13.94 24.87 -5.50
C PHE A 151 -13.21 25.18 -6.81
N GLY A 152 -13.28 26.44 -7.26
CA GLY A 152 -12.38 26.90 -8.32
C GLY A 152 -10.92 26.68 -7.91
N GLU A 153 -10.03 26.48 -8.88
CA GLU A 153 -8.59 26.27 -8.62
C GLU A 153 -7.98 27.42 -7.79
N ASP A 154 -8.53 28.62 -7.93
CA ASP A 154 -8.17 29.82 -7.21
C ASP A 154 -8.65 29.88 -5.75
N HIS A 155 -9.44 28.91 -5.29
CA HIS A 155 -9.92 28.92 -3.92
C HIS A 155 -8.74 28.84 -2.94
N PRO A 156 -8.65 29.73 -1.92
CA PRO A 156 -7.46 29.84 -1.06
C PRO A 156 -7.14 28.53 -0.34
N LYS A 157 -8.16 27.77 0.04
CA LYS A 157 -7.96 26.43 0.62
C LYS A 157 -7.31 25.49 -0.41
N ILE A 158 -7.83 25.38 -1.64
CA ILE A 158 -7.27 24.52 -2.70
C ILE A 158 -5.83 24.89 -3.03
N ARG A 159 -5.53 26.18 -3.20
CA ARG A 159 -4.14 26.65 -3.42
C ARG A 159 -3.20 26.25 -2.29
N ARG A 160 -3.66 26.30 -1.03
CA ARG A 160 -2.89 25.81 0.12
C ARG A 160 -2.71 24.29 0.06
N ILE A 161 -3.72 23.54 -0.41
CA ILE A 161 -3.59 22.09 -0.60
C ILE A 161 -2.55 21.76 -1.66
N VAL A 162 -2.62 22.39 -2.83
CA VAL A 162 -1.65 22.22 -3.91
C VAL A 162 -0.22 22.43 -3.39
N LYS A 163 0.05 23.58 -2.78
CA LYS A 163 1.38 23.91 -2.23
C LYS A 163 1.87 22.88 -1.20
N LEU A 164 0.97 22.35 -0.39
CA LEU A 164 1.33 21.34 0.61
C LEU A 164 1.67 20.00 -0.04
N VAL A 165 0.91 19.58 -1.06
CA VAL A 165 1.20 18.37 -1.83
C VAL A 165 2.54 18.51 -2.57
N GLU A 166 2.80 19.66 -3.20
CA GLU A 166 4.09 19.97 -3.81
C GLU A 166 5.24 19.92 -2.79
N SER A 167 5.03 20.49 -1.59
CA SER A 167 6.05 20.44 -0.53
C SER A 167 6.32 19.03 -0.01
N LEU A 168 5.29 18.18 0.02
CA LEU A 168 5.42 16.76 0.41
C LEU A 168 6.19 15.98 -0.66
N GLN A 169 5.83 16.18 -1.94
CA GLN A 169 6.56 15.59 -3.07
C GLN A 169 8.05 15.95 -3.01
N PHE A 170 8.37 17.24 -2.80
CA PHE A 170 9.74 17.70 -2.69
C PHE A 170 10.48 17.02 -1.53
N ALA A 171 9.88 17.00 -0.34
CA ALA A 171 10.50 16.35 0.83
C ALA A 171 10.68 14.84 0.65
N ALA A 172 9.73 14.15 0.00
CA ALA A 172 9.85 12.72 -0.31
C ALA A 172 10.96 12.45 -1.33
N THR A 173 11.07 13.32 -2.35
CA THR A 173 12.14 13.25 -3.36
C THR A 173 13.51 13.42 -2.72
N GLU A 174 13.66 14.41 -1.84
CA GLU A 174 14.93 14.68 -1.16
C GLU A 174 15.30 13.54 -0.22
N ALA A 175 14.36 13.05 0.60
CA ALA A 175 14.58 11.88 1.45
C ALA A 175 15.00 10.63 0.66
N ARG A 176 14.41 10.42 -0.52
CA ARG A 176 14.78 9.30 -1.41
C ARG A 176 16.18 9.49 -1.99
N ARG A 177 16.52 10.72 -2.38
CA ARG A 177 17.84 11.06 -2.91
C ARG A 177 18.92 10.85 -1.86
N GLU A 178 18.73 11.36 -0.66
CA GLU A 178 19.65 11.17 0.47
C GLU A 178 19.84 9.67 0.79
N LEU A 179 18.75 8.91 0.81
CA LEU A 179 18.82 7.46 0.99
C LEU A 179 19.62 6.80 -0.13
N ALA A 180 19.43 7.21 -1.38
CA ALA A 180 20.21 6.72 -2.52
C ALA A 180 21.69 7.13 -2.44
N GLU A 181 22.01 8.34 -2.01
CA GLU A 181 23.39 8.79 -1.83
C GLU A 181 24.09 7.96 -0.74
N LEU A 182 23.43 7.71 0.40
CA LEU A 182 23.90 6.77 1.42
C LEU A 182 24.11 5.34 0.89
N THR A 183 23.23 4.86 0.00
CA THR A 183 23.38 3.52 -0.61
C THR A 183 24.63 3.38 -1.48
N LEU A 184 25.12 4.48 -2.06
CA LEU A 184 26.27 4.51 -2.97
C LEU A 184 27.63 4.64 -2.23
N GLY A 185 27.64 4.52 -0.90
CA GLY A 185 28.85 4.44 -0.08
C GLY A 185 29.31 5.77 0.51
N ALA A 186 28.36 6.64 0.86
CA ALA A 186 28.62 7.95 1.43
C ALA A 186 29.27 7.88 2.84
N SER A 187 29.99 8.93 3.20
CA SER A 187 30.81 9.07 4.40
C SER A 187 30.02 9.62 5.60
N GLU A 188 30.59 9.56 6.81
CA GLU A 188 29.96 9.98 8.08
C GLU A 188 29.24 11.36 8.10
N PRO A 189 29.69 12.43 7.39
CA PRO A 189 28.93 13.69 7.27
C PRO A 189 27.57 13.57 6.56
N ASP A 190 27.34 12.51 5.80
CA ASP A 190 26.14 12.34 4.97
C ASP A 190 24.94 11.82 5.78
N TRP A 191 25.17 11.27 6.98
CA TRP A 191 24.10 10.87 7.91
C TRP A 191 23.34 12.05 8.51
N GLN A 192 24.00 13.21 8.65
CA GLN A 192 23.35 14.40 9.20
C GLN A 192 22.37 15.00 8.18
N GLN A 193 22.74 15.02 6.89
CA GLN A 193 21.87 15.47 5.79
C GLN A 193 20.63 14.57 5.67
N ALA A 194 20.82 13.25 5.75
CA ALA A 194 19.72 12.29 5.78
C ALA A 194 18.74 12.52 6.95
N ARG A 195 19.25 12.87 8.15
CA ARG A 195 18.41 13.22 9.31
C ARG A 195 17.67 14.55 9.12
N GLU A 196 18.29 15.52 8.45
CA GLU A 196 17.64 16.79 8.11
C GLU A 196 16.52 16.58 7.10
N ALA A 197 16.73 15.76 6.06
CA ALA A 197 15.68 15.39 5.12
C ALA A 197 14.52 14.65 5.79
N LEU A 198 14.82 13.74 6.73
CA LEU A 198 13.81 13.07 7.57
C LEU A 198 13.02 14.07 8.43
N ALA A 199 13.70 15.03 9.04
CA ALA A 199 13.06 16.06 9.86
C ALA A 199 12.15 16.95 9.00
N GLU A 200 12.57 17.33 7.79
CA GLU A 200 11.73 18.07 6.86
C GLU A 200 10.51 17.26 6.43
N LEU A 201 10.66 15.99 6.06
CA LEU A 201 9.52 15.13 5.72
C LEU A 201 8.50 15.06 6.87
N ASN A 202 8.97 14.87 8.10
CA ASN A 202 8.11 14.85 9.29
C ASN A 202 7.41 16.19 9.55
N LEU A 203 8.10 17.31 9.33
CA LEU A 203 7.52 18.64 9.44
C LEU A 203 6.40 18.85 8.40
N ARG A 204 6.63 18.46 7.14
CA ARG A 204 5.63 18.56 6.07
C ARG A 204 4.43 17.66 6.33
N ARG A 205 4.68 16.44 6.83
CA ARG A 205 3.62 15.53 7.30
C ARG A 205 2.77 16.17 8.40
N GLU A 206 3.41 16.75 9.41
CA GLU A 206 2.70 17.38 10.52
C GLU A 206 1.81 18.55 10.03
N ALA A 207 2.29 19.32 9.04
CA ALA A 207 1.49 20.37 8.40
C ALA A 207 0.27 19.83 7.62
N LEU A 208 0.30 18.58 7.15
CA LEU A 208 -0.87 17.89 6.59
C LEU A 208 -1.85 17.47 7.68
N ARG A 209 -1.34 17.00 8.82
CA ARG A 209 -2.12 16.52 9.97
C ARG A 209 -2.83 17.62 10.73
N GLN A 210 -2.17 18.75 10.96
CA GLN A 210 -2.72 19.89 11.72
C GLN A 210 -3.81 20.67 10.97
N ARG A 211 -4.37 20.11 9.89
CA ARG A 211 -5.51 20.73 9.22
C ARG A 211 -6.75 20.59 10.08
N GLU A 212 -7.45 21.71 10.26
CA GLU A 212 -8.86 21.67 10.59
C GLU A 212 -9.56 20.73 9.60
N PRO A 213 -10.45 19.84 10.07
CA PRO A 213 -11.26 19.05 9.17
C PRO A 213 -11.92 19.98 8.15
N LEU A 214 -12.06 19.52 6.90
CA LEU A 214 -12.82 20.23 5.88
C LEU A 214 -14.34 20.29 6.24
N SER A 215 -14.69 20.13 7.53
CA SER A 215 -16.02 20.28 8.12
C SER A 215 -16.42 21.74 8.38
N GLY A 216 -15.52 22.70 8.15
CA GLY A 216 -15.80 24.15 8.22
C GLY A 216 -16.25 24.76 6.89
N PHE A 217 -16.92 24.02 6.01
CA PHE A 217 -17.48 24.57 4.77
C PHE A 217 -19.00 24.64 4.88
N PRO A 218 -19.61 25.82 4.69
CA PRO A 218 -21.06 25.92 4.66
C PRO A 218 -21.60 25.11 3.47
N HIS A 219 -22.65 24.33 3.74
CA HIS A 219 -23.50 23.69 2.75
C HIS A 219 -24.11 24.70 1.77
#